data_AF-N6YRD8-F1
#
_entry.id   AF-N6YRD8-F1
#
_cell.length_a   1.000
_cell.length_b   1.000
_cell.length_c   1.000
_cell.angle_alpha   90.00
_cell.angle_beta   90.00
_cell.angle_gamma   90.00
#
_symmetry.space_group_name_H-M   'P 1'
#
loop_
_entity.id
_entity.type
_entity.pdbx_description
1 polymer ?
#
loop_
_entity_poly.entity_id
_entity_poly.type
_entity_poly.pdbx_seq_one_letter_code
_entity_poly.pdbx_strand_id
1 'polypeptide(L)'
;MKTPKLLPWYARKAGVSIERAETLWRKAVREATAETGWVGNAEYWGAAMDHFVRLLEEERSTLCAPRVQSYVRTQNRMWRLPLIAMEDLFSAFHASWQRQHGADHRRAA
;
A
#
# COMPACT_ATOMS: atom_id res chain seq x y z
N MET A 1 21.73 -10.64 -23.78
CA MET A 1 22.61 -10.11 -22.73
C MET A 1 22.56 -11.03 -21.52
N LYS A 2 23.67 -11.18 -20.78
CA LYS A 2 23.74 -12.05 -19.61
C LYS A 2 22.87 -11.47 -18.48
N THR A 3 21.90 -12.24 -18.03
CA THR A 3 21.05 -11.88 -16.89
C THR A 3 21.87 -11.98 -15.61
N PRO A 4 21.77 -11.02 -14.67
CA PRO A 4 22.50 -11.09 -13.42
C PRO A 4 22.03 -12.31 -12.61
N LYS A 5 22.97 -13.03 -11.99
CA LYS A 5 22.67 -14.22 -11.15
C LYS A 5 21.73 -13.91 -9.98
N LEU A 6 21.66 -12.63 -9.57
CA LEU A 6 20.81 -12.14 -8.50
C LEU A 6 19.36 -11.86 -8.95
N LEU A 7 19.05 -11.96 -10.25
CA LEU A 7 17.72 -11.65 -10.77
C LEU A 7 16.59 -12.47 -10.11
N PRO A 8 16.73 -13.78 -9.87
CA PRO A 8 15.69 -14.54 -9.16
C PRO A 8 15.41 -14.04 -7.74
N TRP A 9 16.44 -13.52 -7.05
CA TRP A 9 16.28 -12.92 -5.73
C TRP A 9 15.49 -11.61 -5.80
N TYR A 10 15.79 -10.75 -6.77
CA TYR A 10 15.04 -9.50 -7.00
C TYR A 10 13.59 -9.77 -7.41
N ALA A 11 13.36 -10.76 -8.28
CA ALA A 11 12.01 -11.18 -8.69
C ALA A 11 11.17 -11.61 -7.46
N ARG A 12 11.74 -12.46 -6.60
CA ARG A 12 11.08 -12.90 -5.36
C ARG A 12 10.84 -11.75 -4.39
N LYS A 13 11.78 -10.82 -4.25
CA LYS A 13 11.65 -9.65 -3.38
C LYS A 13 10.53 -8.71 -3.84
N ALA A 14 10.36 -8.54 -5.15
CA ALA A 14 9.32 -7.69 -5.72
C ALA A 14 7.96 -8.41 -5.89
N GLY A 15 7.90 -9.74 -5.70
CA GLY A 15 6.69 -10.53 -5.88
C GLY A 15 6.29 -10.72 -7.34
N VAL A 16 7.25 -10.63 -8.27
CA VAL A 16 7.01 -10.71 -9.72
C VAL A 16 7.58 -12.03 -10.26
N SER A 17 6.97 -12.56 -11.34
CA SER A 17 7.51 -13.77 -12.00
C SER A 17 8.91 -13.52 -12.58
N ILE A 18 9.71 -14.58 -12.66
CA ILE A 18 11.10 -14.51 -13.17
C ILE A 18 11.11 -14.00 -14.62
N GLU A 19 10.22 -14.50 -15.47
CA GLU A 19 10.10 -14.07 -16.87
C GLU A 19 9.83 -12.57 -16.99
N ARG A 20 8.96 -12.03 -16.12
CA ARG A 20 8.67 -10.59 -16.10
C ARG A 20 9.87 -9.79 -15.60
N ALA A 21 10.56 -10.24 -14.56
CA ALA A 21 11.81 -9.62 -14.12
C ALA A 21 12.87 -9.61 -15.24
N GLU A 22 12.96 -10.66 -16.05
CA GLU A 22 13.85 -10.69 -17.22
C GLU A 22 13.45 -9.68 -18.32
N THR A 23 12.15 -9.50 -18.55
CA THR A 23 11.66 -8.46 -19.48
C THR A 23 12.00 -7.06 -18.99
N LEU A 24 11.83 -6.79 -17.70
CA LEU A 24 12.17 -5.51 -17.08
C LEU A 24 13.67 -5.26 -17.09
N TRP A 25 14.48 -6.31 -16.86
CA TRP A 25 15.93 -6.24 -16.99
C TRP A 25 16.36 -5.82 -18.40
N ARG A 26 15.78 -6.43 -19.44
CA ARG A 26 16.05 -6.05 -20.83
C ARG A 26 15.65 -4.60 -21.12
N LYS A 27 14.57 -4.11 -20.52
CA LYS A 27 14.13 -2.71 -20.65
C LYS A 27 15.13 -1.76 -19.96
N ALA A 28 15.51 -2.04 -18.72
CA ALA A 28 16.48 -1.25 -17.95
C ALA A 28 17.84 -1.14 -18.66
N VAL A 29 18.32 -2.25 -19.22
CA VAL A 29 19.57 -2.28 -20.02
C VAL A 29 19.47 -1.38 -21.26
N ARG A 30 18.31 -1.34 -21.93
CA ARG A 30 18.11 -0.45 -23.08
C ARG A 30 18.06 1.02 -22.69
N GLU A 31 17.41 1.35 -21.57
CA GLU A 31 17.36 2.70 -21.01
C GLU A 31 18.78 3.17 -20.64
N ALA A 32 19.54 2.36 -19.91
CA ALA A 32 20.93 2.68 -19.57
C ALA A 32 21.83 2.82 -20.82
N THR A 33 21.59 2.03 -21.86
CA THR A 33 22.36 2.14 -23.11
C THR A 33 22.06 3.45 -23.85
N ALA A 34 20.80 3.91 -23.81
CA ALA A 34 20.41 5.20 -24.39
C ALA A 34 21.01 6.39 -23.64
N GLU A 35 21.17 6.28 -22.32
CA GLU A 35 21.75 7.35 -21.49
C GLU A 35 23.27 7.40 -21.56
N THR A 36 23.94 6.25 -21.46
CA THR A 36 25.41 6.20 -21.31
C THR A 36 26.13 6.12 -22.66
N GLY A 37 25.47 5.69 -23.73
CA GLY A 37 26.05 5.54 -25.08
C GLY A 37 27.12 4.44 -25.23
N TRP A 38 27.74 3.98 -24.13
CA TRP A 38 28.79 2.97 -24.11
C TRP A 38 28.48 1.83 -23.13
N VAL A 39 28.54 0.59 -23.62
CA VAL A 39 28.32 -0.63 -22.83
C VAL A 39 29.64 -1.07 -22.20
N GLY A 40 29.73 -1.09 -20.86
CA GLY A 40 30.85 -1.71 -20.15
C GLY A 40 31.54 -0.87 -19.08
N ASN A 41 31.17 0.40 -18.90
CA ASN A 41 31.65 1.18 -17.75
C ASN A 41 30.96 0.73 -16.45
N ALA A 42 31.58 0.95 -15.29
CA ALA A 42 30.93 0.71 -14.00
C ALA A 42 29.66 1.55 -13.84
N GLU A 43 29.69 2.79 -14.33
CA GLU A 43 28.54 3.70 -14.35
C GLU A 43 27.37 3.16 -15.15
N TYR A 44 27.64 2.51 -16.30
CA TYR A 44 26.61 1.88 -17.12
C TYR A 44 25.86 0.77 -16.35
N TRP A 45 26.61 -0.08 -15.64
CA TRP A 45 26.01 -1.15 -14.84
C TRP A 45 25.29 -0.62 -13.60
N GLY A 46 25.76 0.49 -13.03
CA GLY A 46 25.05 1.24 -11.99
C GLY A 46 23.70 1.75 -12.50
N ALA A 47 23.70 2.51 -13.60
CA ALA A 47 22.50 3.05 -14.22
C ALA A 47 21.50 1.95 -14.62
N ALA A 48 21.98 0.83 -15.18
CA ALA A 48 21.12 -0.31 -15.52
C ALA A 48 20.46 -0.93 -14.27
N MET A 49 21.16 -0.97 -13.14
CA MET A 49 20.60 -1.45 -11.88
C MET A 49 19.56 -0.48 -11.32
N ASP A 50 19.84 0.82 -11.35
CA ASP A 50 18.92 1.86 -10.87
C ASP A 50 17.61 1.86 -11.67
N HIS A 51 17.69 1.78 -12.99
CA HIS A 51 16.51 1.63 -13.85
C HIS A 51 15.75 0.34 -13.58
N PHE A 52 16.46 -0.76 -13.34
CA PHE A 52 15.83 -2.03 -13.02
C PHE A 52 15.06 -1.99 -11.70
N VAL A 53 15.64 -1.41 -10.65
CA VAL A 53 14.97 -1.25 -9.34
C VAL A 53 13.77 -0.30 -9.47
N ARG A 54 13.91 0.80 -10.21
CA ARG A 54 12.80 1.73 -10.49
C ARG A 54 11.62 1.03 -11.17
N LEU A 55 11.90 0.25 -12.21
CA LEU A 55 10.88 -0.52 -12.94
C LEU A 55 10.23 -1.60 -12.06
N LEU A 56 10.99 -2.23 -11.16
CA LEU A 56 10.43 -3.19 -10.21
C LEU A 56 9.51 -2.54 -9.18
N GLU A 57 9.86 -1.35 -8.67
CA GLU A 57 8.99 -0.62 -7.73
C GLU A 57 7.72 -0.12 -8.42
N GLU A 58 7.82 0.33 -9.68
CA GLU A 58 6.67 0.69 -10.51
C GLU A 58 5.74 -0.53 -10.71
N GLU A 59 6.29 -1.68 -11.08
CA GLU A 59 5.52 -2.92 -11.23
C GLU A 59 4.92 -3.41 -9.91
N ARG A 60 5.64 -3.24 -8.79
CA ARG A 60 5.11 -3.54 -7.46
C ARG A 60 3.92 -2.64 -7.12
N SER A 61 4.00 -1.34 -7.45
CA SER A 61 2.93 -0.38 -7.20
C SER A 61 1.66 -0.70 -8.01
N THR A 62 1.81 -1.25 -9.22
CA THR A 62 0.70 -1.65 -10.07
C THR A 62 0.08 -2.98 -9.62
N LEU A 63 0.91 -3.97 -9.24
CA LEU A 63 0.46 -5.27 -8.73
C LEU A 63 -0.17 -5.18 -7.34
N CYS A 64 0.37 -4.32 -6.47
CA CYS A 64 -0.21 -3.99 -5.16
C CYS A 64 -1.34 -2.96 -5.28
N ALA A 65 -2.23 -3.15 -6.25
CA ALA A 65 -3.58 -2.60 -6.34
C ALA A 65 -3.81 -1.22 -5.66
N PRO A 66 -3.65 -0.11 -6.39
CA PRO A 66 -3.97 1.24 -5.90
C PRO A 66 -5.40 1.38 -5.37
N ARG A 67 -6.32 0.52 -5.83
CA ARG A 67 -7.75 0.59 -5.53
C ARG A 67 -8.19 -0.30 -4.36
N VAL A 68 -7.45 -1.37 -4.05
CA VAL A 68 -7.86 -2.32 -3.01
C VAL A 68 -7.38 -1.87 -1.64
N GLN A 69 -6.18 -1.30 -1.51
CA GLN A 69 -5.70 -0.85 -0.20
C GLN A 69 -6.51 0.33 0.36
N SER A 70 -6.89 1.30 -0.48
CA SER A 70 -7.75 2.42 -0.08
C SER A 70 -9.15 1.93 0.30
N TYR A 71 -9.72 1.02 -0.49
CA TYR A 71 -11.03 0.42 -0.19
C TYR A 71 -11.01 -0.41 1.10
N VAL A 72 -10.02 -1.28 1.29
CA VAL A 72 -9.89 -2.13 2.49
C VAL A 72 -9.63 -1.30 3.76
N ARG A 73 -8.81 -0.25 3.68
CA ARG A 73 -8.61 0.70 4.79
C ARG A 73 -9.88 1.49 5.10
N THR A 74 -10.62 1.91 4.07
CA THR A 74 -11.90 2.61 4.25
C THR A 74 -12.96 1.67 4.82
N GLN A 75 -13.00 0.41 4.38
CA GLN A 75 -13.94 -0.60 4.86
C GLN A 75 -13.75 -0.88 6.35
N ASN A 76 -12.51 -1.01 6.83
CA ASN A 76 -12.24 -1.17 8.27
C ASN A 76 -12.67 0.06 9.10
N ARG A 77 -12.54 1.27 8.54
CA ARG A 77 -13.02 2.50 9.20
C ARG A 77 -14.55 2.59 9.19
N MET A 78 -15.20 2.23 8.10
CA MET A 78 -16.67 2.25 7.96
C MET A 78 -17.35 1.26 8.90
N TRP A 79 -16.79 0.06 9.09
CA TRP A 79 -17.36 -0.95 10.00
C TRP A 79 -17.29 -0.55 11.49
N ARG A 80 -16.45 0.43 11.86
CA ARG A 80 -16.32 0.90 13.25
C ARG A 80 -17.23 2.07 13.59
N LEU A 81 -17.66 2.85 12.60
CA LEU A 81 -18.55 4.00 12.80
C LEU A 81 -19.90 3.68 13.46
N PRO A 82 -20.64 2.61 13.07
CA PRO A 82 -21.93 2.32 13.71
C PRO A 82 -21.77 1.90 15.17
N LEU A 83 -20.67 1.23 15.54
CA LEU A 83 -20.40 0.81 16.92
C LEU A 83 -20.12 2.01 17.83
N ILE A 84 -19.35 2.99 17.34
CA ILE A 84 -19.07 4.23 18.09
C ILE A 84 -20.35 5.05 18.26
N ALA A 85 -21.14 5.21 17.21
CA ALA A 85 -22.40 5.94 17.28
C ALA A 85 -23.40 5.31 18.27
N MET A 86 -23.40 3.98 18.39
CA MET A 86 -24.22 3.24 19.33
C MET A 86 -23.82 3.54 20.79
N GLU A 87 -22.52 3.60 21.09
CA GLU A 87 -22.01 3.94 22.43
C GLU A 87 -22.41 5.36 22.87
N ASP A 88 -22.33 6.32 21.96
CA ASP A 88 -22.76 7.70 22.20
C ASP A 88 -24.27 7.80 22.45
N LEU A 89 -25.07 7.05 21.68
CA LEU A 89 -26.52 6.97 21.84
C LEU A 89 -26.93 6.35 23.19
N PHE A 90 -26.28 5.26 23.60
CA PHE A 90 -26.55 4.64 24.91
C PHE A 90 -26.20 5.55 26.06
N SER A 91 -25.07 6.26 25.98
CA SER A 91 -24.65 7.22 26.99
C SER A 91 -25.62 8.40 27.10
N ALA A 92 -26.09 8.92 25.96
CA ALA A 92 -27.09 9.99 25.92
C ALA A 92 -28.45 9.53 26.47
N PHE A 93 -28.88 8.31 26.14
CA PHE A 93 -30.12 7.72 26.62
C PHE A 93 -30.08 7.46 28.13
N HIS A 94 -28.98 6.91 28.64
CA HIS A 94 -28.81 6.72 30.08
C HIS A 94 -28.83 8.06 30.83
N ALA A 95 -28.15 9.07 30.29
CA ALA A 95 -28.14 10.40 30.89
C ALA A 95 -29.53 11.08 30.87
N SER A 96 -30.34 10.88 29.81
CA SER A 96 -31.72 11.40 29.78
C SER A 96 -32.63 10.66 30.75
N TRP A 97 -32.49 9.34 30.85
CA TRP A 97 -33.22 8.48 31.77
C TRP A 97 -32.98 8.86 33.24
N GLN A 98 -31.72 9.10 33.63
CA GLN A 98 -31.37 9.56 34.98
C GLN A 98 -31.96 10.94 35.31
N ARG A 99 -31.99 11.86 34.34
CA ARG A 99 -32.62 13.18 34.52
C ARG A 99 -34.13 13.07 34.69
N GLN A 100 -34.78 12.17 33.96
CA GLN A 100 -36.22 11.91 34.07
C GLN A 100 -36.58 11.38 35.46
N HIS A 101 -35.90 10.33 35.93
CA HIS A 101 -36.14 9.77 37.26
C HIS A 101 -35.82 10.73 38.41
N GLY A 102 -34.77 11.55 38.26
CA GLY A 102 -34.44 12.58 39.24
C GLY A 102 -35.47 13.73 39.29
N ALA A 103 -36.12 14.03 38.17
CA ALA A 103 -37.20 15.03 38.11
C ALA A 103 -38.51 14.51 38.71
N ASP A 104 -38.84 13.24 38.48
CA ASP A 104 -40.03 12.61 39.06
C ASP A 104 -39.93 12.49 40.59
N HIS A 105 -38.73 12.24 41.14
CA HIS A 105 -38.50 12.20 42.58
C HIS A 105 -38.67 13.56 43.29
N ARG A 106 -38.44 14.68 42.59
CA ARG A 106 -38.65 16.04 43.14
C ARG A 106 -40.09 16.54 43.03
N ARG A 107 -40.92 15.91 42.19
CA ARG A 107 -42.35 16.26 42.05
C ARG A 107 -43.25 15.50 43.02
N ALA A 108 -42.72 14.48 43.69
CA ALA A 108 -43.43 13.64 44.66
C ALA A 108 -43.15 14.01 46.14
N ALA A 109 -42.38 15.06 46.40
CA ALA A 109 -42.10 15.63 47.73
C ALA A 109 -42.68 17.05 47.80
#